data_AF-A0A2A6J8A6-F1
#
_entry.id   AF-A0A2A6J8A6-F1
#
_cell.length_a   1.000
_cell.length_b   1.000
_cell.length_c   1.000
_cell.angle_alpha   90.00
_cell.angle_beta   90.00
_cell.angle_gamma   90.00
#
_symmetry.space_group_name_H-M   'P 1'
#
loop_
_entity.id
_entity.type
_entity.pdbx_description
1 polymer ?
#
loop_
_entity_poly.entity_id
_entity_poly.type
_entity_poly.pdbx_seq_one_letter_code
_entity_poly.pdbx_strand_id
1 'polypeptide(L)'
;MTKTDDIIESLVGDLKPVPRHALRRRFALGLLPALGLSLLLMLAILGLRVDMPDVLMLPVFWIKSAYNALIAVTALFAVVRLSRPDGSEGRFFGLLATIFAAMTAVAAIQLMMAPVGSSRVLILGSSALHCPLLIIGFALPVYAGVVWALRRAAPSDLRLTGFVAGIAAGAAGAWVYSWFCTENGMPFVLIWYSLGILLTGALGALTGPRLLRW
;
A
#
# COMPACT_ATOMS: atom_id res chain seq x y z
N MET A 1 31.97 -43.13 -0.25
CA MET A 1 31.27 -41.98 0.38
C MET A 1 31.04 -40.82 -0.62
N THR A 2 31.11 -41.07 -1.93
CA THR A 2 31.16 -40.04 -3.02
C THR A 2 29.82 -39.51 -3.51
N LYS A 3 28.70 -40.19 -3.22
CA LYS A 3 27.40 -39.87 -3.85
C LYS A 3 26.80 -38.52 -3.41
N THR A 4 27.15 -38.02 -2.22
CA THR A 4 26.60 -36.75 -1.70
C THR A 4 27.41 -35.56 -2.20
N ASP A 5 28.74 -35.68 -2.21
CA ASP A 5 29.63 -34.60 -2.63
C ASP A 5 29.46 -34.29 -4.13
N ASP A 6 29.32 -35.32 -4.98
CA ASP A 6 29.05 -35.14 -6.42
C ASP A 6 27.70 -34.43 -6.68
N ILE A 7 26.69 -34.70 -5.84
CA ILE A 7 25.38 -34.03 -5.93
C ILE A 7 25.51 -32.56 -5.50
N ILE A 8 26.25 -32.29 -4.42
CA ILE A 8 26.50 -30.92 -3.94
C ILE A 8 27.26 -30.13 -5.01
N GLU A 9 28.31 -30.71 -5.60
CA GLU A 9 29.12 -30.07 -6.65
C GLU A 9 28.23 -29.71 -7.86
N SER A 10 27.31 -30.61 -8.26
CA SER A 10 26.37 -30.34 -9.36
C SER A 10 25.34 -29.25 -9.04
N LEU A 11 24.91 -29.14 -7.77
CA LEU A 11 23.95 -28.12 -7.32
C LEU A 11 24.61 -26.75 -7.15
N VAL A 12 25.90 -26.72 -6.81
CA VAL A 12 26.65 -25.50 -6.55
C VAL A 12 27.33 -24.95 -7.80
N GLY A 13 27.67 -25.81 -8.77
CA GLY A 13 28.42 -25.44 -9.98
C GLY A 13 27.79 -24.33 -10.83
N ASP A 14 26.47 -24.22 -10.84
CA ASP A 14 25.71 -23.23 -11.63
C ASP A 14 25.19 -22.03 -10.81
N LEU A 15 25.58 -21.91 -9.53
CA LEU A 15 25.13 -20.80 -8.68
C LEU A 15 25.76 -19.47 -9.12
N LYS A 16 24.99 -18.65 -9.83
CA LYS A 16 25.37 -17.27 -10.15
C LYS A 16 25.10 -16.35 -8.96
N PRO A 17 26.06 -15.52 -8.52
CA PRO A 17 25.85 -14.54 -7.45
C PRO A 17 24.67 -13.63 -7.76
N VAL A 18 23.66 -13.61 -6.89
CA VAL A 18 22.53 -12.68 -7.03
C VAL A 18 23.00 -11.29 -6.58
N PRO A 19 22.90 -10.25 -7.44
CA PRO A 19 23.35 -8.93 -7.05
C PRO A 19 22.55 -8.39 -5.85
N ARG A 20 23.23 -7.71 -4.92
CA ARG A 20 22.66 -7.21 -3.64
C ARG A 20 21.34 -6.42 -3.80
N HIS A 21 21.14 -5.77 -4.93
CA HIS A 21 19.98 -4.93 -5.23
C HIS A 21 18.95 -5.57 -6.17
N ALA A 22 19.11 -6.84 -6.55
CA ALA A 22 18.23 -7.52 -7.50
C ALA A 22 16.76 -7.47 -7.08
N LEU A 23 16.49 -7.72 -5.78
CA LEU A 23 15.14 -7.69 -5.22
C LEU A 23 14.54 -6.29 -5.28
N ARG A 24 15.28 -5.26 -4.84
CA ARG A 24 14.83 -3.86 -4.88
C ARG A 24 14.52 -3.41 -6.32
N ARG A 25 15.36 -3.79 -7.29
CA ARG A 25 15.14 -3.48 -8.70
C ARG A 25 13.88 -4.14 -9.24
N ARG A 26 13.60 -5.40 -8.87
CA ARG A 26 12.38 -6.11 -9.27
C ARG A 26 11.13 -5.44 -8.70
N PHE A 27 11.15 -5.08 -7.42
CA PHE A 27 10.05 -4.32 -6.83
C PHE A 27 9.85 -2.98 -7.53
N ALA A 28 10.92 -2.23 -7.83
CA ALA A 28 10.79 -0.98 -8.59
C ALA A 28 10.20 -1.22 -9.99
N LEU A 29 10.62 -2.27 -10.70
CA LEU A 29 10.10 -2.63 -12.02
C LEU A 29 8.65 -3.12 -11.99
N GLY A 30 8.17 -3.70 -10.89
CA GLY A 30 6.76 -4.07 -10.73
C GLY A 30 5.91 -2.88 -10.29
N LEU A 31 6.41 -2.10 -9.33
CA LEU A 31 5.66 -1.04 -8.65
C LEU A 31 5.53 0.24 -9.48
N LEU A 32 6.62 0.73 -10.08
CA LEU A 32 6.61 2.00 -10.82
C LEU A 32 5.65 1.99 -12.02
N PRO A 33 5.68 0.99 -12.94
CA PRO A 33 4.73 0.97 -14.04
C PRO A 33 3.30 0.70 -13.56
N ALA A 34 3.12 -0.09 -12.49
CA ALA A 34 1.80 -0.34 -11.93
C ALA A 34 1.20 0.92 -11.30
N LEU A 35 1.98 1.69 -10.55
CA LEU A 35 1.57 2.99 -10.01
C LEU A 35 1.29 3.99 -11.12
N GLY A 36 2.15 4.02 -12.16
CA GLY A 36 1.93 4.82 -13.36
C GLY A 36 0.63 4.46 -14.07
N LEU A 37 0.32 3.16 -14.21
CA LEU A 37 -0.93 2.68 -14.78
C LEU A 37 -2.13 3.08 -13.91
N SER A 38 -2.05 2.94 -12.58
CA SER A 38 -3.11 3.41 -11.67
C SER A 38 -3.35 4.92 -11.79
N LEU A 39 -2.29 5.72 -11.91
CA LEU A 39 -2.38 7.16 -12.15
C LEU A 39 -3.01 7.47 -13.51
N LEU A 40 -2.58 6.79 -14.58
CA LEU A 40 -3.14 6.98 -15.92
C LEU A 40 -4.62 6.60 -15.97
N LEU A 41 -5.02 5.50 -15.33
CA LEU A 41 -6.42 5.09 -15.21
C LEU A 41 -7.23 6.13 -14.43
N MET A 42 -6.68 6.65 -13.33
CA MET A 42 -7.33 7.72 -12.57
C MET A 42 -7.52 8.98 -13.44
N LEU A 43 -6.49 9.40 -14.16
CA LEU A 43 -6.54 10.57 -15.04
C LEU A 43 -7.53 10.37 -16.20
N ALA A 44 -7.57 9.19 -16.80
CA ALA A 44 -8.42 8.90 -17.95
C ALA A 44 -9.90 8.76 -17.58
N ILE A 45 -10.22 8.19 -16.41
CA ILE A 45 -11.60 7.87 -16.00
C ILE A 45 -12.22 9.02 -15.21
N LEU A 46 -11.47 9.57 -14.25
CA LEU A 46 -11.99 10.54 -13.28
C LEU A 46 -11.48 11.97 -13.54
N GLY A 47 -10.35 12.11 -14.23
CA GLY A 47 -9.75 13.41 -14.49
C GLY A 47 -9.04 14.01 -13.28
N LEU A 48 -8.31 15.10 -13.51
CA LEU A 48 -7.73 15.89 -12.44
C LEU A 48 -8.79 16.82 -11.86
N ARG A 49 -8.76 17.00 -10.54
CA ARG A 49 -9.62 17.95 -9.83
C ARG A 49 -9.40 19.37 -10.39
N VAL A 50 -10.48 20.04 -10.80
CA VAL A 50 -10.45 21.37 -11.45
C VAL A 50 -9.87 22.49 -10.58
N ASP A 51 -9.97 22.36 -9.26
CA ASP A 51 -9.44 23.28 -8.24
C ASP A 51 -8.07 22.87 -7.68
N MET A 52 -7.30 22.04 -8.41
CA MET A 52 -5.95 21.62 -8.00
C MET A 52 -4.99 22.75 -7.60
N PRO A 53 -4.89 23.88 -8.32
CA PRO A 53 -3.96 24.97 -7.98
C PRO A 53 -4.19 25.54 -6.58
N ASP A 54 -5.46 25.69 -6.19
CA ASP A 54 -5.84 26.25 -4.89
C ASP A 54 -5.68 25.20 -3.78
N VAL A 55 -6.00 23.94 -4.07
CA VAL A 55 -5.93 22.83 -3.10
C VAL A 55 -4.48 22.45 -2.76
N LEU A 56 -3.53 22.64 -3.67
CA LEU A 56 -2.10 22.46 -3.42
C LEU A 56 -1.55 23.36 -2.30
N MET A 57 -2.21 24.50 -2.06
CA MET A 57 -1.86 25.43 -0.99
C MET A 57 -2.49 25.06 0.36
N LEU A 58 -3.43 24.11 0.38
CA LEU A 58 -4.12 23.70 1.60
C LEU A 58 -3.33 22.61 2.36
N PRO A 59 -3.06 22.80 3.67
CA PRO A 59 -2.35 21.80 4.47
C PRO A 59 -3.13 20.49 4.60
N VAL A 60 -4.46 20.54 4.48
CA VAL A 60 -5.34 19.37 4.54
C VAL A 60 -5.02 18.35 3.45
N PHE A 61 -4.74 18.83 2.23
CA PHE A 61 -4.38 17.97 1.10
C PHE A 61 -3.08 17.20 1.38
N TRP A 62 -2.06 17.91 1.87
CA TRP A 62 -0.75 17.33 2.18
C TRP A 62 -0.81 16.33 3.33
N ILE A 63 -1.58 16.59 4.39
CA ILE A 63 -1.75 15.63 5.49
C ILE A 63 -2.41 14.34 4.98
N LYS A 64 -3.50 14.45 4.21
CA LYS A 64 -4.18 13.30 3.60
C LYS A 64 -3.26 12.52 2.67
N SER A 65 -2.49 13.20 1.82
CA SER A 65 -1.54 12.60 0.90
C SER A 65 -0.39 11.91 1.66
N ALA A 66 0.21 12.60 2.63
CA ALA A 66 1.31 12.10 3.44
C ALA A 66 0.92 10.88 4.26
N TYR A 67 -0.30 10.85 4.82
CA TYR A 67 -0.83 9.70 5.54
C TYR A 67 -0.78 8.42 4.69
N ASN A 68 -1.34 8.47 3.47
CA ASN A 68 -1.35 7.32 2.56
C ASN A 68 0.05 6.95 2.09
N ALA A 69 0.87 7.95 1.75
CA ALA A 69 2.25 7.73 1.31
C ALA A 69 3.10 7.06 2.40
N LEU A 70 2.98 7.48 3.65
CA LEU A 70 3.68 6.88 4.78
C LEU A 70 3.29 5.42 4.99
N ILE A 71 2.00 5.09 4.90
CA ILE A 71 1.54 3.69 4.98
C ILE A 71 2.09 2.88 3.81
N ALA A 72 2.02 3.41 2.59
CA ALA A 72 2.51 2.71 1.40
C ALA A 72 4.02 2.41 1.49
N VAL A 73 4.81 3.41 1.91
CA VAL A 73 6.27 3.27 2.04
C VAL A 73 6.63 2.30 3.17
N THR A 74 6.01 2.42 4.35
CA THR A 74 6.27 1.51 5.47
C THR A 74 5.89 0.07 5.16
N ALA A 75 4.74 -0.14 4.50
CA ALA A 75 4.31 -1.45 4.03
C ALA A 75 5.25 -2.00 2.96
N LEU A 76 5.68 -1.21 1.98
CA LEU A 76 6.62 -1.65 0.95
C LEU A 76 7.95 -2.11 1.55
N PHE A 77 8.49 -1.37 2.53
CA PHE A 77 9.70 -1.79 3.24
C PHE A 77 9.50 -3.11 4.00
N ALA A 78 8.34 -3.29 4.63
CA ALA A 78 7.99 -4.53 5.30
C ALA A 78 7.85 -5.71 4.32
N VAL A 79 7.20 -5.51 3.16
CA VAL A 79 7.11 -6.51 2.09
C VAL A 79 8.50 -6.94 1.61
N VAL A 80 9.40 -5.99 1.35
CA VAL A 80 10.77 -6.30 0.89
C VAL A 80 11.55 -7.10 1.95
N ARG A 81 11.29 -6.87 3.24
CA ARG A 81 11.88 -7.66 4.33
C ARG A 81 11.29 -9.07 4.37
N LEU A 82 9.96 -9.19 4.38
CA LEU A 82 9.21 -10.46 4.37
C LEU A 82 9.46 -11.32 3.11
N SER A 83 9.95 -10.70 2.03
CA SER A 83 10.36 -11.39 0.80
C SER A 83 11.60 -12.29 0.99
N ARG A 84 12.33 -12.10 2.10
CA ARG A 84 13.53 -12.87 2.44
C ARG A 84 13.13 -14.02 3.37
N PRO A 85 13.77 -15.20 3.28
CA PRO A 85 13.43 -16.36 4.11
C PRO A 85 13.56 -16.07 5.61
N ASP A 86 14.60 -15.35 6.03
CA ASP A 86 14.81 -14.92 7.43
C ASP A 86 14.12 -13.58 7.77
N GLY A 87 13.26 -13.09 6.87
CA GLY A 87 12.60 -11.81 7.00
C GLY A 87 11.44 -11.86 7.99
N SER A 88 11.41 -10.92 8.94
CA SER A 88 10.25 -10.67 9.80
C SER A 88 9.60 -9.32 9.47
N GLU A 89 8.35 -9.15 9.94
CA GLU A 89 7.60 -7.90 9.91
C GLU A 89 8.30 -6.76 10.68
N GLY A 90 9.20 -7.11 11.60
CA GLY A 90 9.96 -6.16 12.41
C GLY A 90 9.06 -5.19 13.16
N ARG A 91 9.28 -3.88 12.95
CA ARG A 91 8.49 -2.80 13.58
C ARG A 91 7.28 -2.36 12.74
N PHE A 92 6.89 -3.12 11.71
CA PHE A 92 5.85 -2.70 10.78
C PHE A 92 4.53 -2.34 11.48
N PHE A 93 4.00 -3.23 12.31
CA PHE A 93 2.74 -2.98 13.03
C PHE A 93 2.86 -1.81 14.01
N GLY A 94 4.02 -1.66 14.68
CA GLY A 94 4.27 -0.51 15.54
C GLY A 94 4.27 0.81 14.76
N LEU A 95 4.95 0.86 13.62
CA LEU A 95 4.97 2.05 12.75
C LEU A 95 3.58 2.35 12.19
N LEU A 96 2.84 1.33 11.72
CA LEU A 96 1.47 1.49 11.23
C LEU A 96 0.55 2.04 12.32
N ALA A 97 0.66 1.52 13.55
CA ALA A 97 -0.08 2.03 14.70
C ALA A 97 0.28 3.49 15.01
N THR A 98 1.57 3.88 14.95
CA THR A 98 1.96 5.29 15.17
C THR A 98 1.40 6.23 14.10
N ILE A 99 1.42 5.83 12.82
CA ILE A 99 0.85 6.62 11.72
C ILE A 99 -0.67 6.78 11.92
N PHE A 100 -1.36 5.70 12.27
CA PHE A 100 -2.80 5.73 12.53
C PHE A 100 -3.14 6.59 13.75
N ALA A 101 -2.38 6.48 14.84
CA ALA A 101 -2.56 7.29 16.04
C ALA A 101 -2.36 8.79 15.76
N ALA A 102 -1.33 9.16 14.99
CA ALA A 102 -1.10 10.53 14.58
C ALA A 102 -2.27 11.09 13.76
N MET A 103 -2.78 10.32 12.79
CA MET A 103 -3.93 10.72 11.99
C MET A 103 -5.21 10.83 12.83
N THR A 104 -5.37 9.96 13.84
CA THR A 104 -6.48 10.00 14.79
C THR A 104 -6.46 11.29 15.61
N ALA A 105 -5.28 11.72 16.08
CA ALA A 105 -5.12 12.99 16.78
C ALA A 105 -5.52 14.17 15.89
N VAL A 106 -5.07 14.20 14.63
CA VAL A 106 -5.45 15.25 13.67
C VAL A 106 -6.96 15.26 13.40
N ALA A 107 -7.57 14.09 13.20
CA ALA A 107 -9.00 13.96 12.98
C ALA A 107 -9.82 14.43 14.20
N ALA A 108 -9.37 14.09 15.41
CA ALA A 108 -9.99 14.53 16.64
C ALA A 108 -9.90 16.05 16.82
N ILE A 109 -8.73 16.65 16.56
CA ILE A 109 -8.55 18.11 16.60
C ILE A 109 -9.48 18.79 15.59
N GLN A 110 -9.58 18.28 14.36
CA GLN A 110 -10.47 18.86 13.35
C GLN A 110 -11.94 18.79 13.79
N LEU A 111 -12.37 17.69 14.41
CA LEU A 111 -13.73 17.55 14.93
C LEU A 111 -14.02 18.49 16.11
N MET A 112 -13.03 18.71 17.00
CA MET A 112 -13.18 19.64 18.13
C MET A 112 -13.28 21.11 17.67
N MET A 113 -12.58 21.47 16.59
CA MET A 113 -12.64 22.82 16.01
C MET A 113 -13.82 23.02 15.05
N ALA A 114 -14.56 21.96 14.73
CA ALA A 114 -15.63 22.02 13.75
C ALA A 114 -16.88 22.72 14.31
N PRO A 115 -17.55 23.59 13.54
CA PRO A 115 -18.82 24.19 13.94
C PRO A 115 -19.88 23.13 14.27
N VAL A 116 -20.69 23.37 15.30
CA VAL A 116 -21.80 22.50 15.72
C VAL A 116 -22.70 22.17 14.52
N GLY A 117 -22.83 20.87 14.21
CA GLY A 117 -23.62 20.35 13.08
C GLY A 117 -22.82 19.92 11.85
N SER A 118 -21.56 20.34 11.71
CA SER A 118 -20.72 19.97 10.55
C SER A 118 -20.02 18.60 10.70
N SER A 119 -20.02 18.02 11.90
CA SER A 119 -19.32 16.76 12.21
C SER A 119 -19.77 15.59 11.33
N ARG A 120 -21.07 15.50 10.98
CA ARG A 120 -21.56 14.43 10.09
C ARG A 120 -20.97 14.53 8.68
N VAL A 121 -20.85 15.76 8.16
CA VAL A 121 -20.25 15.99 6.84
C VAL A 121 -18.75 15.65 6.86
N LEU A 122 -18.04 15.96 7.94
CA LEU A 122 -16.62 15.63 8.12
C LEU A 122 -16.33 14.12 8.26
N ILE A 123 -17.31 13.33 8.69
CA ILE A 123 -17.18 11.88 8.93
C ILE A 123 -17.70 11.06 7.75
N LEU A 124 -18.90 11.36 7.24
CA LEU A 124 -19.51 10.63 6.12
C LEU A 124 -19.11 11.20 4.76
N GLY A 125 -18.87 12.50 4.64
CA GLY A 125 -18.72 13.15 3.33
C GLY A 125 -19.89 12.86 2.39
N SER A 126 -19.72 13.21 1.12
CA SER A 126 -20.63 12.86 0.03
C SER A 126 -20.31 11.49 -0.60
N SER A 127 -19.06 11.03 -0.46
CA SER A 127 -18.50 9.94 -1.25
C SER A 127 -18.16 8.66 -0.46
N ALA A 128 -18.55 8.56 0.81
CA ALA A 128 -18.19 7.47 1.74
C ALA A 128 -18.26 6.05 1.17
N LEU A 129 -19.34 5.71 0.45
CA LEU A 129 -19.56 4.36 -0.06
C LEU A 129 -18.74 4.04 -1.33
N HIS A 130 -18.41 5.06 -2.12
CA HIS A 130 -17.70 4.89 -3.40
C HIS A 130 -16.17 4.94 -3.21
N CYS A 131 -15.69 5.70 -2.22
CA CYS A 131 -14.25 5.86 -2.00
C CYS A 131 -13.51 4.53 -1.78
N PRO A 132 -13.95 3.63 -0.89
CA PRO A 132 -13.22 2.37 -0.66
C PRO A 132 -13.16 1.49 -1.90
N LEU A 133 -14.24 1.47 -2.70
CA LEU A 133 -14.30 0.69 -3.94
C LEU A 133 -13.34 1.24 -5.00
N LEU A 134 -13.29 2.57 -5.16
CA LEU A 134 -12.33 3.22 -6.07
C LEU A 134 -10.88 2.99 -5.61
N ILE A 135 -10.61 3.06 -4.29
CA ILE A 135 -9.29 2.75 -3.73
C ILE A 135 -8.88 1.32 -4.07
N ILE A 136 -9.77 0.34 -3.88
CA ILE A 136 -9.51 -1.05 -4.26
C ILE A 136 -9.23 -1.15 -5.77
N GLY A 137 -10.03 -0.48 -6.60
CA GLY A 137 -9.84 -0.44 -8.05
C GLY A 137 -8.46 0.08 -8.45
N PHE A 138 -8.03 1.22 -7.89
CA PHE A 138 -6.70 1.79 -8.16
C PHE A 138 -5.56 1.01 -7.50
N ALA A 139 -5.84 0.23 -6.45
CA ALA A 139 -4.88 -0.65 -5.83
C ALA A 139 -4.61 -1.92 -6.64
N LEU A 140 -5.54 -2.36 -7.51
CA LEU A 140 -5.40 -3.61 -8.28
C LEU A 140 -4.13 -3.67 -9.15
N PRO A 141 -3.81 -2.67 -10.00
CA PRO A 141 -2.58 -2.70 -10.78
C PRO A 141 -1.34 -2.77 -9.88
N VAL A 142 -1.31 -1.97 -8.81
CA VAL A 142 -0.23 -1.93 -7.82
C VAL A 142 -0.05 -3.30 -7.16
N TYR A 143 -1.15 -3.90 -6.70
CA TYR A 143 -1.13 -5.22 -6.07
C TYR A 143 -0.60 -6.29 -7.02
N ALA A 144 -1.04 -6.28 -8.28
CA ALA A 144 -0.53 -7.19 -9.31
C ALA A 144 0.99 -7.04 -9.52
N GLY A 145 1.49 -5.80 -9.58
CA GLY A 145 2.93 -5.51 -9.68
C GLY A 145 3.73 -6.01 -8.48
N VAL A 146 3.21 -5.82 -7.26
CA VAL A 146 3.86 -6.30 -6.03
C VAL A 146 3.85 -7.83 -5.96
N VAL A 147 2.72 -8.48 -6.28
CA VAL A 147 2.61 -9.95 -6.33
C VAL A 147 3.54 -10.54 -7.40
N TRP A 148 3.64 -9.92 -8.57
CA TRP A 148 4.57 -10.34 -9.62
C TRP A 148 6.03 -10.31 -9.13
N ALA A 149 6.42 -9.28 -8.37
CA ALA A 149 7.75 -9.19 -7.77
C ALA A 149 7.96 -10.27 -6.69
N LEU A 150 6.94 -10.52 -5.86
CA LEU A 150 6.96 -11.51 -4.78
C LEU A 150 6.98 -12.96 -5.26
N ARG A 151 6.36 -13.28 -6.40
CA ARG A 151 6.40 -14.62 -7.02
C ARG A 151 7.81 -15.09 -7.39
N ARG A 152 8.78 -14.18 -7.43
CA ARG A 152 10.20 -14.49 -7.69
C ARG A 152 11.07 -14.34 -6.44
N ALA A 153 10.43 -14.24 -5.27
CA ALA A 153 11.04 -14.20 -3.96
C ALA A 153 10.65 -15.46 -3.17
N ALA A 154 11.26 -15.66 -2.00
CA ALA A 154 11.02 -16.81 -1.15
C ALA A 154 10.44 -16.39 0.21
N PRO A 155 9.19 -15.87 0.25
CA PRO A 155 8.53 -15.54 1.51
C PRO A 155 8.21 -16.80 2.31
N SER A 156 8.49 -16.77 3.62
CA SER A 156 8.23 -17.86 4.55
C SER A 156 6.75 -17.90 5.00
N ASP A 157 6.16 -16.74 5.29
CA ASP A 157 4.72 -16.60 5.59
C ASP A 157 3.97 -15.94 4.43
N LEU A 158 3.25 -16.76 3.64
CA LEU A 158 2.49 -16.30 2.48
C LEU A 158 1.27 -15.44 2.85
N ARG A 159 0.65 -15.67 4.02
CA ARG A 159 -0.55 -14.93 4.45
C ARG A 159 -0.15 -13.53 4.91
N LEU A 160 0.87 -13.45 5.77
CA LEU A 160 1.38 -12.16 6.26
C LEU A 160 1.98 -11.35 5.12
N THR A 161 2.79 -11.96 4.26
CA THR A 161 3.35 -11.27 3.08
C THR A 161 2.25 -10.78 2.15
N GLY A 162 1.21 -11.59 1.91
CA GLY A 162 0.03 -11.20 1.15
C GLY A 162 -0.72 -10.03 1.78
N PHE A 163 -0.91 -10.05 3.11
CA PHE A 163 -1.56 -8.96 3.86
C PHE A 163 -0.80 -7.65 3.70
N VAL A 164 0.51 -7.64 3.99
CA VAL A 164 1.34 -6.42 3.91
C VAL A 164 1.44 -5.92 2.47
N ALA A 165 1.49 -6.82 1.48
CA ALA A 165 1.41 -6.46 0.06
C ALA A 165 0.08 -5.79 -0.30
N GLY A 166 -1.03 -6.29 0.23
CA GLY A 166 -2.35 -5.70 0.08
C GLY A 166 -2.47 -4.32 0.75
N ILE A 167 -1.88 -4.14 1.93
CA ILE A 167 -1.80 -2.83 2.60
C ILE A 167 -0.97 -1.85 1.78
N ALA A 168 0.19 -2.27 1.27
CA ALA A 168 1.05 -1.43 0.42
C ALA A 168 0.33 -0.97 -0.85
N ALA A 169 -0.35 -1.90 -1.53
CA ALA A 169 -1.12 -1.60 -2.74
C ALA A 169 -2.34 -0.72 -2.44
N GLY A 170 -3.06 -1.01 -1.37
CA GLY A 170 -4.19 -0.21 -0.90
C GLY A 170 -3.81 1.23 -0.60
N ALA A 171 -2.71 1.41 0.14
CA ALA A 171 -2.23 2.73 0.51
C ALA A 171 -1.71 3.52 -0.70
N ALA A 172 -1.06 2.84 -1.66
CA ALA A 172 -0.70 3.46 -2.94
C ALA A 172 -1.95 3.85 -3.76
N GLY A 173 -2.98 3.00 -3.81
CA GLY A 173 -4.26 3.31 -4.43
C GLY A 173 -4.99 4.46 -3.75
N ALA A 174 -4.96 4.53 -2.42
CA ALA A 174 -5.51 5.62 -1.62
C ALA A 174 -4.76 6.94 -1.83
N TRP A 175 -3.44 6.87 -2.04
CA TRP A 175 -2.62 8.02 -2.42
C TRP A 175 -2.98 8.52 -3.82
N VAL A 176 -3.16 7.64 -4.81
CA VAL A 176 -3.66 8.04 -6.14
C VAL A 176 -5.06 8.66 -6.02
N TYR A 177 -5.93 8.04 -5.22
CA TYR A 177 -7.30 8.51 -5.00
C TYR A 177 -7.35 9.86 -4.28
N SER A 178 -6.38 10.19 -3.41
CA SER A 178 -6.35 11.48 -2.71
C SER A 178 -6.18 12.68 -3.64
N TRP A 179 -5.65 12.48 -4.86
CA TRP A 179 -5.49 13.53 -5.86
C TRP A 179 -6.80 13.86 -6.59
N PHE A 180 -7.76 12.93 -6.60
CA PHE A 180 -9.10 13.14 -7.15
C PHE A 180 -10.08 13.64 -6.08
N CYS A 181 -10.03 13.00 -4.90
CA CYS A 181 -11.08 13.13 -3.90
C CYS A 181 -11.16 14.55 -3.33
N THR A 182 -12.33 15.18 -3.50
CA THR A 182 -12.61 16.56 -3.08
C THR A 182 -12.87 16.72 -1.57
N GLU A 183 -13.03 15.60 -0.86
CA GLU A 183 -13.32 15.57 0.58
C GLU A 183 -12.11 16.00 1.42
N ASN A 184 -12.36 16.98 2.30
CA ASN A 184 -11.38 17.60 3.21
C ASN A 184 -11.51 17.11 4.67
N GLY A 185 -12.44 16.19 4.95
CA GLY A 185 -12.60 15.61 6.28
C GLY A 185 -11.45 14.67 6.62
N MET A 186 -10.68 14.99 7.66
CA MET A 186 -9.67 14.10 8.22
C MET A 186 -10.29 12.85 8.87
N PRO A 187 -11.43 12.94 9.61
CA PRO A 187 -12.13 11.76 10.07
C PRO A 187 -12.58 10.87 8.91
N PHE A 188 -13.05 11.48 7.82
CA PHE A 188 -13.42 10.76 6.62
C PHE A 188 -12.24 9.96 6.04
N VAL A 189 -11.07 10.59 5.87
CA VAL A 189 -9.85 9.91 5.40
C VAL A 189 -9.46 8.79 6.37
N LEU A 190 -9.41 9.08 7.66
CA LEU A 190 -9.03 8.11 8.68
C LEU A 190 -9.93 6.86 8.66
N ILE A 191 -11.24 7.01 8.44
CA ILE A 191 -12.17 5.89 8.46
C ILE A 191 -12.19 5.19 7.10
N TRP A 192 -12.53 5.91 6.04
CA TRP A 192 -12.85 5.32 4.74
C TRP A 192 -11.60 4.93 3.95
N TYR A 193 -10.50 5.69 4.06
CA TYR A 193 -9.27 5.28 3.37
C TYR A 193 -8.63 4.11 4.10
N SER A 194 -8.57 4.15 5.44
CA SER A 194 -8.09 3.01 6.23
C SER A 194 -8.93 1.77 5.99
N LEU A 195 -10.25 1.91 5.85
CA LEU A 195 -11.13 0.79 5.49
C LEU A 195 -10.76 0.23 4.11
N GLY A 196 -10.60 1.08 3.09
CA GLY A 196 -10.16 0.65 1.76
C GLY A 196 -8.80 -0.07 1.80
N ILE A 197 -7.83 0.47 2.53
CA ILE A 197 -6.51 -0.11 2.72
C ILE A 197 -6.58 -1.45 3.46
N LEU A 198 -7.38 -1.54 4.53
CA LEU A 198 -7.57 -2.78 5.29
C LEU A 198 -8.27 -3.84 4.46
N LEU A 199 -9.25 -3.47 3.63
CA LEU A 199 -9.92 -4.40 2.72
C LEU A 199 -8.94 -4.94 1.67
N THR A 200 -8.09 -4.10 1.06
CA THR A 200 -7.05 -4.59 0.14
C THR A 200 -6.03 -5.45 0.86
N GLY A 201 -5.67 -5.11 2.10
CA GLY A 201 -4.85 -5.95 2.98
C GLY A 201 -5.47 -7.33 3.22
N ALA A 202 -6.74 -7.37 3.61
CA ALA A 202 -7.49 -8.61 3.85
C ALA A 202 -7.60 -9.45 2.57
N LEU A 203 -7.92 -8.83 1.43
CA LEU A 203 -7.89 -9.49 0.13
C LEU A 203 -6.50 -10.09 -0.14
N GLY A 204 -5.44 -9.31 0.10
CA GLY A 204 -4.07 -9.76 -0.04
C GLY A 204 -3.71 -10.95 0.86
N ALA A 205 -4.22 -11.00 2.09
CA ALA A 205 -4.02 -12.11 3.01
C ALA A 205 -4.73 -13.40 2.55
N LEU A 206 -5.89 -13.25 1.91
CA LEU A 206 -6.69 -14.36 1.36
C LEU A 206 -6.10 -14.90 0.05
N THR A 207 -5.65 -14.01 -0.84
CA THR A 207 -5.09 -14.38 -2.14
C THR A 207 -3.61 -14.74 -2.06
N GLY A 208 -2.88 -14.22 -1.08
CA GLY A 208 -1.44 -14.44 -0.87
C GLY A 208 -1.02 -15.91 -0.94
N PRO A 209 -1.58 -16.82 -0.14
CA PRO A 209 -1.25 -18.25 -0.16
C PRO A 209 -1.48 -18.95 -1.50
N ARG A 210 -2.40 -18.45 -2.33
CA ARG A 210 -2.67 -19.03 -3.66
C ARG A 210 -1.77 -18.43 -4.72
N LEU A 211 -1.49 -17.12 -4.63
CA LEU A 211 -0.74 -16.39 -5.65
C LEU A 211 0.78 -16.45 -5.46
N LEU A 212 1.25 -16.67 -4.24
CA LEU A 212 2.66 -16.67 -3.85
C LEU A 212 3.24 -18.08 -3.64
N ARG A 213 2.40 -19.12 -3.75
CA ARG A 213 2.85 -20.50 -3.68
C ARG A 213 3.58 -20.85 -4.98
N TRP A 214 4.79 -21.39 -4.83
CA TRP A 214 5.61 -21.93 -5.91
C TRP A 214 5.11 -23.29 -6.37
#